data_AF-A0AA87ZH81-F1
#
_entry.id   AF-A0AA87ZH81-F1
#
_cell.length_a   1.000
_cell.length_b   1.000
_cell.length_c   1.000
_cell.angle_alpha   90.00
_cell.angle_beta   90.00
_cell.angle_gamma   90.00
#
_symmetry.space_group_name_H-M   'P 1'
#
loop_
_entity.id
_entity.type
_entity.pdbx_description
1 polymer ?
#
loop_
_entity_poly.entity_id
_entity_poly.type
_entity_poly.pdbx_seq_one_letter_code
_entity_poly.pdbx_strand_id
1 'polypeptide(L)' 'MLPLAFEYFLFAFLASFVLFCDGQDQTGFINIDCGLEPDVRSYTEKFTGLNFISDQTFADTGERK' A
#
# COMPACT_ATOMS: atom_id res chain seq x y z
N MET A 1 33.22 -7.30 -28.45
CA MET A 1 32.34 -6.21 -28.87
C MET A 1 30.94 -6.74 -28.82
N LEU A 2 30.18 -6.36 -27.81
CA LEU A 2 28.81 -6.85 -27.62
C LEU A 2 27.92 -6.10 -28.62
N PRO A 3 26.99 -6.76 -29.31
CA PRO A 3 26.15 -6.08 -30.31
C PRO A 3 25.24 -5.07 -29.61
N LEU A 4 25.10 -3.86 -30.20
CA LEU A 4 24.29 -2.76 -29.65
C LEU A 4 22.87 -3.18 -29.23
N ALA A 5 22.26 -4.12 -29.97
CA ALA A 5 20.94 -4.65 -29.65
C ALA A 5 20.88 -5.40 -28.31
N PHE A 6 21.97 -6.07 -27.92
CA PHE A 6 22.05 -6.80 -26.66
C PHE A 6 22.16 -5.86 -25.47
N GLU A 7 22.90 -4.76 -25.60
CA GLU A 7 22.96 -3.72 -24.57
C GLU A 7 21.60 -3.04 -24.38
N TYR A 8 20.93 -2.70 -25.49
CA TYR A 8 19.59 -2.10 -25.44
C TYR A 8 18.56 -3.02 -24.79
N PHE A 9 18.64 -4.33 -25.08
CA PHE A 9 17.81 -5.35 -24.44
C PHE A 9 18.06 -5.42 -22.93
N LEU A 10 19.31 -5.42 -22.50
CA LEU A 10 19.66 -5.43 -21.08
C LEU A 10 19.18 -4.18 -20.35
N PHE A 11 19.32 -2.99 -20.95
CA PHE A 11 18.83 -1.75 -20.37
C PHE A 11 17.29 -1.74 -20.25
N ALA A 12 16.58 -2.20 -21.28
CA ALA A 12 15.12 -2.30 -21.24
C ALA A 12 14.65 -3.31 -20.18
N PHE A 13 15.34 -4.45 -20.07
CA PHE A 13 15.06 -5.46 -19.05
C PHE A 13 15.29 -4.91 -17.64
N LEU A 14 16.44 -4.29 -17.38
CA LEU A 14 16.75 -3.69 -16.08
C LEU A 14 15.80 -2.53 -15.71
N ALA A 15 15.42 -1.69 -16.67
CA ALA A 15 14.48 -0.59 -16.43
C ALA A 15 13.09 -1.09 -16.03
N SER A 16 12.67 -2.28 -16.50
CA SER A 16 11.38 -2.88 -16.12
C SER A 16 11.30 -3.24 -14.63
N PHE A 17 12.43 -3.57 -13.99
CA PHE A 17 12.48 -3.83 -12.54
C PHE A 17 12.38 -2.56 -11.70
N VAL A 18 12.69 -1.38 -12.25
CA VAL A 18 12.57 -0.09 -11.55
C VAL A 18 11.11 0.37 -11.43
N LEU A 19 10.22 -0.16 -12.28
CA LEU A 19 8.79 0.17 -12.27
C LEU A 19 7.97 -0.68 -11.28
N PHE A 20 8.59 -1.61 -10.56
CA PHE A 20 7.97 -2.30 -9.43
C PHE A 20 8.01 -1.38 -8.19
N CYS A 21 7.16 -0.36 -8.17
CA CYS A 21 6.66 0.18 -6.91
C CYS A 21 5.63 -0.80 -6.37
N ASP A 22 6.11 -1.91 -5.80
CA ASP A 22 5.27 -2.65 -4.86
C ASP A 22 5.02 -1.70 -3.69
N GLY A 23 3.75 -1.51 -3.32
CA GLY A 23 3.40 -0.68 -2.18
C GLY A 23 4.21 -1.19 -1.00
N GLN A 24 5.13 -0.38 -0.47
CA GLN A 24 5.94 -0.73 0.70
C GLN A 24 5.02 -1.41 1.72
N ASP A 25 5.51 -2.49 2.34
CA ASP A 25 4.73 -3.09 3.42
C ASP A 25 4.42 -1.99 4.45
N GLN A 26 3.23 -2.06 5.07
CA GLN A 26 2.76 -1.01 5.97
C GLN A 26 3.49 -0.97 7.34
N THR A 27 4.65 -1.59 7.48
CA THR A 27 5.44 -1.57 8.72
C THR A 27 5.76 -0.13 9.10
N GLY A 28 5.36 0.25 10.32
CA GLY A 28 5.54 1.60 10.85
C GLY A 28 4.48 2.61 10.42
N PHE A 29 3.49 2.21 9.61
CA PHE A 29 2.37 3.06 9.18
C PHE A 29 1.02 2.39 9.46
N ILE A 30 0.00 3.19 9.79
CA ILE A 30 -1.39 2.72 9.95
C ILE A 30 -2.32 3.56 9.08
N ASN A 31 -3.25 2.92 8.39
CA ASN A 31 -4.33 3.59 7.69
C ASN A 31 -5.61 3.44 8.52
N ILE A 32 -6.15 4.54 9.02
CA ILE A 32 -7.35 4.55 9.84
C ILE A 32 -8.53 4.97 8.99
N ASP A 33 -9.56 4.13 8.93
CA ASP A 33 -10.85 4.46 8.32
C ASP A 33 -11.83 4.94 9.40
N CYS A 34 -12.30 6.18 9.25
CA CYS A 34 -13.17 6.84 10.22
C CYS A 34 -14.62 6.67 9.81
N GLY A 35 -15.41 6.04 10.69
CA GLY A 35 -16.83 5.77 10.41
C GLY A 35 -17.08 4.49 9.63
N LEU A 36 -16.11 3.57 9.62
CA LEU A 36 -16.30 2.21 9.16
C LEU A 36 -17.43 1.53 9.94
N GLU A 37 -18.23 0.67 9.30
CA GLU A 37 -19.33 -0.02 9.99
C GLU A 37 -18.84 -0.77 11.25
N PRO A 38 -19.62 -0.76 12.36
CA PRO A 38 -19.15 -1.30 13.65
C PRO A 38 -18.70 -2.76 13.62
N ASP A 39 -19.22 -3.53 12.67
CA ASP A 39 -18.95 -4.96 12.55
C ASP A 39 -17.64 -5.24 11.79
N VAL A 40 -17.06 -4.23 11.13
CA VAL A 40 -15.84 -4.36 10.34
C VAL A 40 -14.69 -3.68 11.08
N ARG A 41 -13.74 -4.50 11.56
CA ARG A 41 -12.56 -3.97 12.26
C ARG A 41 -11.43 -3.57 11.32
N SER A 42 -11.27 -4.28 10.22
CA SER A 42 -10.19 -4.05 9.24
C SER A 42 -10.52 -4.69 7.89
N TYR A 43 -9.98 -4.13 6.82
CA TYR A 43 -10.10 -4.68 5.47
C TYR A 43 -8.91 -4.31 4.60
N THR A 44 -8.66 -5.10 3.54
CA THR A 44 -7.74 -4.74 2.46
C THR A 44 -8.53 -4.08 1.34
N GLU A 45 -8.20 -2.84 1.02
CA GLU A 45 -8.83 -2.10 -0.06
C GLU A 45 -8.35 -2.67 -1.41
N LYS A 46 -9.29 -2.93 -2.33
CA LYS A 46 -9.04 -3.74 -3.52
C LYS A 46 -8.25 -3.02 -4.60
N PHE A 47 -8.38 -1.69 -4.69
CA PHE A 47 -7.75 -0.89 -5.73
C PHE A 47 -6.27 -0.60 -5.44
N THR A 48 -5.96 -0.30 -4.18
CA THR A 48 -4.65 0.09 -3.67
C THR A 48 -3.90 -1.07 -3.01
N GLY A 49 -4.61 -2.12 -2.56
CA GLY A 49 -4.01 -3.22 -1.81
C GLY A 49 -3.67 -2.87 -0.36
N LEU A 50 -4.03 -1.67 0.12
CA LEU A 50 -3.71 -1.20 1.45
C LEU A 50 -4.67 -1.77 2.50
N ASN A 51 -4.14 -2.10 3.67
CA ASN A 51 -4.91 -2.50 4.84
C ASN A 51 -5.36 -1.26 5.62
N PHE A 52 -6.65 -1.21 5.93
CA PHE A 52 -7.29 -0.20 6.77
C PHE A 52 -7.79 -0.83 8.07
N ILE A 53 -7.79 -0.05 9.15
CA ILE A 53 -8.35 -0.40 10.46
C ILE A 53 -9.36 0.66 10.90
N SER A 54 -10.43 0.24 11.58
CA SER A 54 -11.45 1.16 12.11
C SER A 54 -10.88 2.13 13.15
N ASP A 55 -11.35 3.37 13.13
CA ASP A 55 -11.06 4.40 14.13
C ASP A 55 -11.55 4.05 15.53
N GLN A 56 -12.54 3.15 15.68
CA GLN A 56 -13.07 2.70 16.98
C GLN A 56 -12.01 2.13 17.93
N THR A 57 -10.90 1.63 17.38
CA THR A 57 -9.79 1.07 18.19
C THR A 57 -8.88 2.17 18.75
N PHE A 58 -8.95 3.39 18.20
CA PHE A 58 -8.02 4.50 18.47
C PHE A 58 -8.70 5.73 19.05
N ALA A 59 -9.99 5.91 18.77
CA ALA A 59 -10.79 6.99 19.32
C ALA A 59 -11.47 6.53 20.61
N ASP A 60 -11.01 7.02 21.75
CA ASP A 60 -11.87 7.10 22.93
C ASP A 60 -12.90 8.20 22.63
N THR A 61 -14.08 7.80 22.16
CA THR A 61 -15.20 8.72 21.94
C THR A 61 -15.67 9.20 23.31
N GLY A 62 -14.98 10.18 23.88
CA GLY A 62 -15.41 10.83 25.11
C GLY A 62 -16.87 11.26 24.94
N GLU A 63 -17.73 10.88 25.88
CA GLU A 63 -19.12 11.31 25.82
C GLU A 63 -19.17 12.83 25.92
N ARG A 64 -19.79 13.47 24.91
CA ARG A 64 -20.05 14.90 24.95
C ARG A 64 -21.17 15.12 25.99
N LYS A 65 -20.78 15.54 27.20
CA LYS A 65 -21.73 15.97 28.23
C LYS A 65 -22.40 17.28 27.87
#